data_AF-A0A2I0H2Q4-F1
#
_entry.id   AF-A0A2I0H2Q4-F1
#
_cell.length_a   1.000
_cell.length_b   1.000
_cell.length_c   1.000
_cell.angle_alpha   90.00
_cell.angle_beta   90.00
_cell.angle_gamma   90.00
#
_symmetry.space_group_name_H-M   'P 1'
#
loop_
_entity.id
_entity.type
_entity.pdbx_description
1 polymer ?
#
loop_
_entity_poly.entity_id
_entity_poly.type
_entity_poly.pdbx_seq_one_letter_code
_entity_poly.pdbx_strand_id
1 'polypeptide(L)'
;GDPGVVQGSCPNRKESKPLNSKAASLFFMNYFPTYPVQSDACKEHSTPLAQMVGTCYKAAGNVIPNFIAVNFYMRSDGGGVFEALDRINGQRLCGCTTIAACQ
;
A
#
# COMPACT_ATOMS: atom_id res chain seq x y z
N GLY A 1 1.90 -13.14 2.41
CA GLY A 1 2.94 -12.85 3.41
C GLY A 1 4.13 -12.26 2.73
N ASP A 2 5.32 -12.79 3.03
CA ASP A 2 6.63 -12.15 2.78
C ASP A 2 6.88 -11.59 1.38
N PRO A 3 6.40 -12.19 0.27
CA PRO A 3 6.57 -11.59 -1.06
C PRO A 3 6.00 -10.15 -1.17
N GLY A 4 5.02 -9.80 -0.34
CA GLY A 4 4.41 -8.46 -0.32
C GLY A 4 5.24 -7.38 0.39
N VAL A 5 6.30 -7.75 1.13
CA VAL A 5 7.16 -6.79 1.85
C VAL A 5 8.55 -6.64 1.22
N VAL A 6 8.80 -7.29 0.07
CA VAL A 6 10.08 -7.23 -0.65
C VAL A 6 10.28 -5.83 -1.25
N GLN A 7 11.22 -5.07 -0.69
CA GLN A 7 11.47 -3.69 -1.10
C GLN A 7 11.70 -3.55 -2.61
N GLY A 8 11.05 -2.55 -3.21
CA GLY A 8 11.21 -2.23 -4.63
C GLY A 8 10.46 -3.15 -5.60
N SER A 9 9.82 -4.22 -5.11
CA SER A 9 9.00 -5.13 -5.92
C SER A 9 7.53 -5.05 -5.52
N CYS A 10 6.65 -4.91 -6.51
CA CYS A 10 5.21 -5.10 -6.33
C CYS A 10 4.79 -6.35 -7.12
N PRO A 11 4.88 -7.54 -6.53
CA PRO A 11 4.58 -8.77 -7.26
C PRO A 11 3.08 -8.92 -7.47
N ASN A 12 2.71 -9.33 -8.68
CA ASN A 12 1.34 -9.70 -8.99
C ASN A 12 1.07 -11.16 -8.62
N ARG A 13 -0.12 -11.45 -8.09
CA ARG A 13 -0.57 -12.83 -7.88
C ARG A 13 -0.92 -13.49 -9.21
N LYS A 14 -0.70 -14.80 -9.34
CA LYS A 14 -1.00 -15.55 -10.57
C LYS A 14 -2.47 -15.48 -10.96
N GLU A 15 -3.36 -15.38 -9.98
CA GLU A 15 -4.81 -15.31 -10.20
C GLU A 15 -5.29 -13.90 -10.60
N SER A 16 -4.42 -12.89 -10.46
CA SER A 16 -4.75 -11.48 -10.72
C SER A 16 -4.42 -11.08 -12.16
N LYS A 17 -5.18 -10.12 -12.68
CA LYS A 17 -4.84 -9.45 -13.94
C LYS A 17 -3.48 -8.74 -13.80
N PRO A 18 -2.75 -8.46 -14.90
CA PRO A 18 -1.54 -7.65 -14.84
C PRO A 18 -1.80 -6.34 -14.08
N LEU A 19 -0.83 -5.87 -13.29
CA LEU A 19 -1.02 -4.69 -12.41
C LEU A 19 -1.40 -3.42 -13.16
N ASN A 20 -0.92 -3.26 -14.40
CA ASN A 20 -1.26 -2.13 -15.27
C ASN A 20 -2.55 -2.36 -16.09
N SER A 21 -3.30 -3.43 -15.81
CA SER A 21 -4.56 -3.70 -16.49
C SER A 21 -5.64 -2.71 -16.05
N LYS A 22 -6.29 -2.07 -17.02
CA LYS A 22 -7.46 -1.20 -16.78
C LYS A 22 -8.78 -1.97 -16.72
N ALA A 23 -8.75 -3.29 -16.88
CA ALA A 23 -9.94 -4.14 -16.87
C ALA A 23 -10.38 -4.55 -15.45
N ALA A 24 -9.59 -4.25 -14.42
CA ALA A 24 -9.91 -4.50 -13.03
C ALA A 24 -10.06 -3.16 -12.29
N SER A 25 -11.14 -3.03 -11.51
CA SER A 25 -11.37 -1.86 -10.65
C SER A 25 -10.76 -2.02 -9.25
N LEU A 26 -10.46 -3.26 -8.84
CA LEU A 26 -9.87 -3.57 -7.54
C LEU A 26 -8.35 -3.69 -7.67
N PHE A 27 -7.64 -2.80 -6.97
CA PHE A 27 -6.23 -2.97 -6.65
C PHE A 27 -6.09 -3.16 -5.13
N PHE A 28 -5.85 -4.41 -4.72
CA PHE A 28 -5.64 -4.80 -3.34
C PHE A 28 -4.15 -5.07 -3.07
N MET A 29 -3.54 -4.26 -2.19
CA MET A 29 -2.13 -4.39 -1.82
C MET A 29 -1.99 -5.16 -0.52
N ASN A 30 -1.25 -6.28 -0.53
CA ASN A 30 -0.90 -7.01 0.68
C ASN A 30 0.47 -6.56 1.17
N TYR A 31 0.55 -6.03 2.39
CA TYR A 31 1.80 -5.62 3.02
C TYR A 31 1.90 -6.18 4.43
N PHE A 32 2.36 -7.42 4.53
CA PHE A 32 2.54 -8.09 5.81
C PHE A 32 3.48 -9.31 5.65
N PRO A 33 4.32 -9.60 6.66
CA PRO A 33 5.10 -10.84 6.69
C PRO A 33 4.17 -12.05 6.84
N THR A 34 4.67 -13.23 6.48
CA THR A 34 3.94 -14.50 6.61
C THR A 34 3.62 -14.82 8.07
N TYR A 35 4.55 -14.51 8.98
CA TYR A 35 4.37 -14.71 10.42
C TYR A 35 3.98 -13.37 11.06
N PRO A 36 2.76 -13.25 11.63
CA PRO A 36 2.31 -12.01 12.24
C PRO A 36 2.92 -11.83 13.63
N VAL A 37 3.91 -10.95 13.75
CA VAL A 37 4.51 -10.56 15.03
C VAL A 37 4.09 -9.14 15.39
N GLN A 38 3.27 -9.00 16.43
CA GLN A 38 2.66 -7.70 16.77
C GLN A 38 3.69 -6.63 17.15
N SER A 39 4.78 -7.01 17.82
CA SER A 39 5.86 -6.09 18.19
C SER A 39 6.56 -5.47 16.98
N ASP A 40 6.54 -6.16 15.84
CA ASP A 40 7.25 -5.73 14.63
C ASP A 40 6.37 -4.81 13.75
N ALA A 41 5.05 -4.81 14.00
CA ALA A 41 4.08 -4.03 13.24
C ALA A 41 4.41 -2.53 13.21
N CYS A 42 4.97 -1.99 14.29
CA CYS A 42 5.38 -0.57 14.32
C CYS A 42 6.44 -0.29 13.25
N LYS A 43 7.49 -1.13 13.18
CA LYS A 43 8.58 -1.00 12.22
C LYS A 43 8.11 -1.19 10.78
N GLU A 44 7.28 -2.20 10.55
CA GLU A 44 6.75 -2.54 9.22
C GLU A 44 5.83 -1.46 8.68
N HIS A 45 4.89 -0.97 9.50
CA HIS A 45 3.86 -0.04 9.06
C HIS A 45 4.29 1.43 9.08
N SER A 46 5.58 1.73 9.22
CA SER A 46 6.12 3.10 9.16
C SER A 46 6.46 3.49 7.70
N THR A 47 7.56 4.22 7.50
CA THR A 47 8.10 4.60 6.18
C THR A 47 8.11 3.48 5.12
N PRO A 48 8.46 2.21 5.43
CA PRO A 48 8.50 1.14 4.43
C PRO A 48 7.15 0.87 3.75
N LEU A 49 6.04 0.96 4.49
CA LEU A 49 4.70 0.78 3.93
C LEU A 49 4.38 1.87 2.89
N ALA A 50 4.61 3.13 3.23
CA ALA A 50 4.37 4.25 2.31
C ALA A 50 5.26 4.17 1.05
N GLN A 51 6.52 3.72 1.21
CA GLN A 51 7.40 3.45 0.08
C GLN A 51 6.84 2.34 -0.81
N MET A 52 6.31 1.27 -0.22
CA MET A 52 5.71 0.17 -0.98
C MET A 52 4.48 0.61 -1.77
N VAL A 53 3.62 1.46 -1.19
CA VAL A 53 2.51 2.09 -1.93
C VAL A 53 3.03 2.79 -3.19
N GLY A 54 4.11 3.57 -3.06
CA GLY A 54 4.74 4.26 -4.19
C GLY A 54 5.36 3.30 -5.23
N THR A 55 5.98 2.21 -4.79
CA THR A 55 6.50 1.15 -5.67
C THR A 55 5.37 0.50 -6.46
N CYS A 56 4.29 0.11 -5.79
CA CYS A 56 3.12 -0.48 -6.42
C CYS A 56 2.41 0.48 -7.38
N TYR A 57 2.30 1.76 -7.02
CA TYR A 57 1.75 2.80 -7.90
C TYR A 57 2.50 2.90 -9.23
N LYS A 58 3.84 2.90 -9.18
CA LYS A 58 4.68 2.93 -10.39
C LYS A 58 4.53 1.64 -11.19
N ALA A 59 4.57 0.48 -10.54
CA ALA A 59 4.44 -0.83 -11.18
C ALA A 59 3.07 -1.03 -11.86
N ALA A 60 2.02 -0.42 -11.31
CA ALA A 60 0.66 -0.48 -11.84
C ALA A 60 0.34 0.59 -12.90
N GLY A 61 1.35 1.31 -13.40
CA GLY A 61 1.13 2.31 -14.45
C GLY A 61 0.31 3.51 -13.99
N ASN A 62 0.65 4.05 -12.81
CA ASN A 62 -0.02 5.19 -12.17
C ASN A 62 -1.45 4.90 -11.67
N VAL A 63 -1.72 3.63 -11.34
CA VAL A 63 -2.93 3.24 -10.61
C VAL A 63 -2.55 3.00 -9.15
N ILE A 64 -3.23 3.69 -8.22
CA ILE A 64 -2.98 3.57 -6.78
C ILE A 64 -3.81 2.41 -6.19
N PRO A 65 -3.30 1.65 -5.21
CA PRO A 65 -4.12 0.66 -4.50
C PRO A 65 -5.36 1.31 -3.90
N ASN A 66 -6.46 0.57 -3.84
CA ASN A 66 -7.71 1.04 -3.21
C ASN A 66 -7.85 0.52 -1.78
N PHE A 67 -7.16 -0.58 -1.48
CA PHE A 67 -7.19 -1.27 -0.19
C PHE A 67 -5.79 -1.78 0.14
N ILE A 68 -5.39 -1.67 1.41
CA ILE A 68 -4.17 -2.24 1.95
C ILE A 68 -4.52 -3.25 3.04
N ALA A 69 -3.95 -4.45 2.95
CA ALA A 69 -3.94 -5.42 4.04
C ALA A 69 -2.63 -5.34 4.83
N VAL A 70 -2.75 -5.34 6.15
CA VAL A 70 -1.64 -5.35 7.12
C VAL A 70 -1.97 -6.35 8.25
N ASN A 71 -0.97 -6.88 8.96
CA ASN A 71 -1.20 -7.84 10.06
C ASN A 71 -1.86 -7.20 11.28
N PHE A 72 -1.42 -6.00 11.66
CA PHE A 72 -1.92 -5.28 12.84
C PHE A 72 -2.17 -3.81 12.49
N TYR A 73 -3.43 -3.38 12.55
CA TYR A 73 -3.80 -2.00 12.26
C TYR A 73 -3.46 -1.10 13.46
N MET A 74 -2.28 -0.49 13.44
CA MET A 74 -1.73 0.28 14.56
C MET A 74 -1.08 1.57 14.06
N ARG A 75 -1.00 2.57 14.96
CA ARG A 75 -0.21 3.78 14.71
C ARG A 75 1.27 3.43 14.85
N SER A 76 2.06 3.99 13.96
CA SER A 76 3.51 3.86 13.92
C SER A 76 4.14 5.22 13.63
N ASP A 77 5.47 5.29 13.61
CA ASP A 77 6.20 6.51 13.25
C ASP A 77 5.75 7.06 11.88
N GLY A 78 5.67 8.39 11.78
CA GLY A 78 5.15 9.07 10.59
C GLY A 78 3.63 8.96 10.39
N GLY A 79 2.87 8.38 11.34
CA GLY A 79 1.42 8.17 11.21
C GLY A 79 1.05 6.79 10.63
N GLY A 80 2.05 6.06 10.15
CA GLY A 80 1.97 4.65 9.76
C GLY A 80 0.86 4.29 8.78
N VAL A 81 0.08 3.24 9.07
CA VAL A 81 -1.02 2.78 8.19
C VAL A 81 -2.06 3.88 7.93
N PHE A 82 -2.31 4.75 8.91
CA PHE A 82 -3.26 5.85 8.76
C PHE A 82 -2.79 6.87 7.73
N GLU A 83 -1.50 7.21 7.75
CA GLU A 83 -0.90 8.10 6.76
C GLU A 83 -0.91 7.45 5.37
N ALA A 84 -0.57 6.17 5.27
CA ALA A 84 -0.61 5.45 4.00
C ALA A 84 -2.02 5.45 3.37
N LEU A 85 -3.06 5.27 4.19
CA LEU A 85 -4.45 5.35 3.74
C LEU A 85 -4.84 6.76 3.29
N ASP A 86 -4.44 7.79 4.03
CA ASP A 86 -4.70 9.19 3.66
C ASP A 86 -4.04 9.55 2.31
N ARG A 87 -2.79 9.10 2.11
CA ARG A 87 -2.06 9.28 0.84
C ARG A 87 -2.73 8.57 -0.32
N ILE A 88 -3.17 7.33 -0.12
CA ILE A 88 -3.90 6.57 -1.14
C ILE A 88 -5.20 7.28 -1.53
N ASN A 89 -5.94 7.75 -0.54
CA ASN A 89 -7.23 8.40 -0.79
C ASN A 89 -7.05 9.77 -1.44
N GLY A 90 -6.09 10.59 -1.00
CA GLY A 90 -5.74 11.85 -1.67
C GLY A 90 -5.39 11.63 -3.14
N GLN A 91 -4.52 10.65 -3.41
CA GLN A 91 -4.09 10.33 -4.76
C GLN A 91 -5.26 9.83 -5.63
N ARG A 92 -6.16 9.02 -5.06
CA ARG A 92 -7.30 8.45 -5.77
C ARG A 92 -8.40 9.47 -6.04
N LEU A 93 -8.70 10.34 -5.07
CA LEU A 93 -9.84 11.26 -5.13
C LEU A 93 -9.53 12.53 -5.92
N CYS A 94 -8.35 13.10 -5.72
CA CYS A 94 -8.01 14.42 -6.28
C CYS A 94 -6.58 14.50 -6.85
N GLY A 95 -5.80 13.41 -6.79
CA GLY A 95 -4.40 13.40 -7.26
C GLY A 95 -3.42 14.15 -6.36
N CYS A 96 -3.84 14.52 -5.13
CA CYS A 96 -2.99 15.16 -4.14
C CYS A 96 -2.32 14.15 -3.22
N THR A 97 -1.31 14.61 -2.48
CA THR A 97 -0.55 13.75 -1.55
C THR A 97 -1.35 13.30 -0.33
N THR A 98 -2.41 14.01 0.05
CA THR A 98 -3.27 13.74 1.21
C THR A 98 -4.71 14.14 0.91
N ILE A 99 -5.69 13.64 1.65
CA ILE A 99 -7.09 14.07 1.48
C ILE A 99 -7.24 15.55 1.86
N ALA A 100 -6.55 16.00 2.91
CA ALA A 100 -6.62 17.38 3.37
C ALA A 100 -6.14 18.41 2.33
N ALA A 101 -5.37 17.97 1.32
CA ALA A 101 -4.94 18.80 0.21
C ALA A 101 -5.94 18.84 -0.98
N CYS A 102 -6.99 18.01 -0.95
CA CYS A 102 -8.07 18.09 -1.92
C CYS A 102 -8.90 19.38 -1.66
N GLN A 103 -9.03 20.24 -2.67
CA GLN A 103 -9.85 21.45 -2.65
C GLN A 103 -11.23 21.20 -3.26
#